data_AF-A0A4S8MM35-F1
#
_entry.id   AF-A0A4S8MM35-F1
#
_cell.length_a   1.000
_cell.length_b   1.000
_cell.length_c   1.000
_cell.angle_alpha   90.00
_cell.angle_beta   90.00
_cell.angle_gamma   90.00
#
_symmetry.space_group_name_H-M   'P 1'
#
loop_
_entity.id
_entity.type
_entity.pdbx_description
1 polymer ?
#
loop_
_entity_poly.entity_id
_entity_poly.type
_entity_poly.pdbx_seq_one_letter_code
_entity_poly.pdbx_strand_id
1 'polypeptide(L)'
;MKSLNTLVFLWSFLSTALASTPQILDPVNGTKITPGSPFKFTYQSIADYGTSSYQFTILLFTTPPGEFTNSLDYASGYSFGQFDVENYPAVPTARHPAPEYLTMPDFSKSLGGWGTGASVSNATFYLAVIEEYGNGTVRE
;
A
#
# COMPACT_ATOMS: atom_id res chain seq x y z
N MET A 1 0.57 17.13 62.73
CA MET A 1 -0.18 16.46 61.65
C MET A 1 -1.27 17.39 61.13
N LYS A 2 -1.04 18.14 60.05
CA LYS A 2 -2.09 18.66 59.14
C LYS A 2 -1.47 18.81 57.74
N SER A 3 -2.20 18.32 56.76
CA SER A 3 -1.81 17.90 55.42
C SER A 3 -1.55 19.06 54.45
N LEU A 4 -0.54 18.89 53.60
CA LEU A 4 -0.30 19.69 52.40
C LEU A 4 -1.04 19.01 51.22
N ASN A 5 -2.08 19.66 50.68
CA ASN A 5 -2.83 19.16 49.52
C ASN A 5 -2.20 19.73 48.24
N THR A 6 -1.44 18.92 47.52
CA THR A 6 -0.92 19.27 46.19
C THR A 6 -1.91 18.78 45.13
N LEU A 7 -2.58 19.72 44.43
CA LEU A 7 -3.49 19.41 43.33
C LEU A 7 -2.66 19.30 42.04
N VAL A 8 -2.56 18.09 41.47
CA VAL A 8 -1.94 17.86 40.16
C VAL A 8 -3.02 17.91 39.10
N PHE A 9 -2.95 18.89 38.20
CA PHE A 9 -3.83 19.00 37.03
C PHE A 9 -3.20 18.21 35.87
N LEU A 10 -3.76 17.06 35.53
CA LEU A 10 -3.37 16.27 34.36
C LEU A 10 -4.10 16.81 33.12
N TRP A 11 -3.35 17.46 32.23
CA TRP A 11 -3.82 17.87 30.92
C TRP A 11 -3.68 16.68 29.97
N SER A 12 -4.77 15.96 29.73
CA SER A 12 -4.85 14.96 28.65
C SER A 12 -4.95 15.68 27.32
N PHE A 13 -3.87 15.70 26.54
CA PHE A 13 -3.92 16.04 25.12
C PHE A 13 -4.75 14.99 24.39
N LEU A 14 -5.95 15.35 23.93
CA LEU A 14 -6.63 14.58 22.90
C LEU A 14 -5.89 14.82 21.58
N SER A 15 -5.01 13.90 21.19
CA SER A 15 -4.57 13.80 19.80
C SER A 15 -5.74 13.28 18.98
N THR A 16 -6.43 14.15 18.25
CA THR A 16 -7.32 13.71 17.17
C THR A 16 -6.44 13.11 16.08
N ALA A 17 -6.33 11.78 16.04
CA ALA A 17 -5.76 11.08 14.90
C ALA A 17 -6.66 11.37 13.69
N LEU A 18 -6.15 12.15 12.74
CA LEU A 18 -6.77 12.26 11.42
C LEU A 18 -6.62 10.90 10.74
N ALA A 19 -7.69 10.40 10.13
CA ALA A 19 -7.67 9.18 9.34
C ALA A 19 -6.47 9.17 8.39
N SER A 20 -5.59 8.18 8.56
CA SER A 20 -4.47 7.92 7.65
C SER A 20 -4.95 7.87 6.20
N THR A 21 -4.43 8.77 5.34
CA THR A 21 -4.66 8.65 3.89
C THR A 21 -3.69 7.60 3.36
N PRO A 22 -4.17 6.50 2.75
CA PRO A 22 -3.30 5.44 2.27
C PRO A 22 -2.36 5.97 1.19
N GLN A 23 -1.06 5.66 1.29
CA GLN A 23 -0.05 6.22 0.39
C GLN A 23 1.17 5.31 0.24
N ILE A 24 1.70 5.22 -0.98
CA ILE A 24 3.06 4.72 -1.21
C ILE A 24 4.04 5.84 -0.80
N LEU A 25 4.89 5.57 0.19
CA LEU A 25 5.92 6.49 0.67
C LEU A 25 7.22 6.33 -0.14
N ASP A 26 7.58 5.09 -0.43
CA ASP A 26 8.73 4.71 -1.27
C ASP A 26 8.27 3.66 -2.30
N PRO A 27 8.71 3.76 -3.57
CA PRO A 27 9.52 4.84 -4.12
C PRO A 27 8.71 6.13 -4.33
N VAL A 28 9.37 7.29 -4.23
CA VAL A 28 8.76 8.57 -4.58
C VAL A 28 8.44 8.63 -6.08
N ASN A 29 7.40 9.38 -6.45
CA ASN A 29 7.00 9.52 -7.86
C ASN A 29 8.17 10.03 -8.74
N GLY A 30 8.34 9.43 -9.91
CA GLY A 30 9.44 9.74 -10.84
C GLY A 30 10.77 9.05 -10.53
N THR A 31 10.84 8.19 -9.51
CA THR A 31 12.03 7.37 -9.23
C THR A 31 12.38 6.50 -10.44
N LYS A 32 13.64 6.58 -10.89
CA LYS A 32 14.17 5.74 -11.96
C LYS A 32 14.69 4.43 -11.38
N ILE A 33 14.16 3.32 -11.85
CA ILE A 33 14.53 1.98 -11.39
C ILE A 33 14.92 1.14 -12.60
N THR A 34 16.11 0.57 -12.58
CA THR A 34 16.59 -0.32 -13.65
C THR A 34 15.88 -1.67 -13.58
N PRO A 35 15.51 -2.28 -14.72
CA PRO A 35 14.98 -3.65 -14.75
C PRO A 35 15.88 -4.63 -13.99
N GLY A 36 15.28 -5.55 -13.23
CA GLY A 36 15.98 -6.53 -12.40
C GLY A 36 16.62 -5.98 -11.12
N SER A 37 16.58 -4.66 -10.88
CA SER A 37 17.17 -4.07 -9.67
C SER A 37 16.18 -4.05 -8.51
N PRO A 38 16.65 -4.24 -7.26
CA PRO A 38 15.81 -4.04 -6.08
C PRO A 38 15.50 -2.55 -5.88
N PHE A 39 14.32 -2.25 -5.35
CA PHE A 39 13.91 -0.92 -4.92
C PHE A 39 13.16 -1.01 -3.60
N LYS A 40 13.35 0.00 -2.74
CA LYS A 40 12.66 0.07 -1.45
C LYS A 40 11.17 0.29 -1.68
N PHE A 41 10.35 -0.45 -0.94
CA PHE A 41 8.91 -0.27 -0.93
C PHE A 41 8.44 0.04 0.48
N THR A 42 7.65 1.10 0.63
CA THR A 42 7.04 1.45 1.90
C THR A 42 5.64 1.95 1.64
N TYR A 43 4.66 1.32 2.28
CA TYR A 43 3.25 1.63 2.14
C TYR A 43 2.65 2.00 3.48
N GLN A 44 1.96 3.13 3.50
CA GLN A 44 1.09 3.55 4.58
C GLN A 44 -0.33 3.05 4.27
N SER A 45 -0.81 2.12 5.08
CA SER A 45 -2.16 1.56 5.00
C SER A 45 -3.24 2.54 5.45
N ILE A 46 -4.47 2.31 5.01
CA ILE A 46 -5.68 2.98 5.49
C ILE A 46 -6.05 2.57 6.93
N ALA A 47 -5.45 1.51 7.47
CA ALA A 47 -5.72 1.04 8.82
C ALA A 47 -5.52 2.15 9.86
N ASP A 48 -6.57 2.42 10.63
CA ASP A 48 -6.61 3.46 11.65
C ASP A 48 -7.73 3.14 12.65
N TYR A 49 -7.95 3.98 13.65
CA TYR A 49 -9.05 3.83 14.59
C TYR A 49 -10.41 3.83 13.87
N GLY A 50 -11.10 2.69 13.89
CA GLY A 50 -12.40 2.50 13.25
C GLY A 50 -12.35 2.02 11.79
N THR A 51 -11.14 1.85 11.23
CA THR A 51 -10.91 1.29 9.90
C THR A 51 -9.89 0.16 9.97
N SER A 52 -10.28 -1.03 9.56
CA SER A 52 -9.42 -2.19 9.50
C SER A 52 -8.94 -2.46 8.09
N SER A 53 -7.64 -2.71 7.92
CA SER A 53 -7.08 -3.27 6.69
C SER A 53 -7.05 -4.78 6.79
N TYR A 54 -7.47 -5.48 5.73
CA TYR A 54 -7.42 -6.94 5.67
C TYR A 54 -6.23 -7.42 4.86
N GLN A 55 -6.06 -6.85 3.66
CA GLN A 55 -4.99 -7.21 2.74
C GLN A 55 -4.78 -6.11 1.72
N PHE A 56 -3.58 -6.04 1.14
CA PHE A 56 -3.29 -5.16 0.02
C PHE A 56 -2.47 -5.87 -1.06
N THR A 57 -2.68 -5.48 -2.31
CA THR A 57 -2.00 -6.06 -3.47
C THR A 57 -1.16 -4.98 -4.13
N ILE A 58 0.10 -5.29 -4.42
CA ILE A 58 1.02 -4.36 -5.09
C ILE A 58 1.11 -4.71 -6.57
N LEU A 59 0.78 -3.75 -7.42
CA LEU A 59 0.70 -3.90 -8.86
C LEU A 59 1.62 -2.87 -9.54
N LEU A 60 2.25 -3.30 -10.63
CA LEU A 60 3.04 -2.44 -11.52
C LEU A 60 2.37 -2.41 -12.89
N PHE A 61 1.69 -1.32 -13.22
CA PHE A 61 1.04 -1.16 -14.51
C PHE A 61 1.97 -0.55 -15.56
N THR A 62 1.83 -1.02 -16.81
CA THR A 62 2.52 -0.48 -17.99
C THR A 62 1.78 0.72 -18.60
N THR A 63 0.51 0.89 -18.24
CA THR A 63 -0.36 1.99 -18.62
C THR A 63 -1.10 2.49 -17.38
N PRO A 64 -1.53 3.76 -17.31
CA PRO A 64 -2.43 4.17 -16.23
C PRO A 64 -3.65 3.25 -16.22
N PRO A 65 -4.09 2.74 -15.05
CA PRO A 65 -5.33 1.99 -14.96
C PRO A 65 -6.51 2.89 -15.36
N GLY A 66 -7.48 2.31 -16.07
CA GLY A 66 -8.73 2.99 -16.38
C GLY A 66 -9.61 3.19 -15.14
N GLU A 67 -10.81 3.75 -15.36
CA GLU A 67 -11.84 3.79 -14.33
C GLU A 67 -12.24 2.38 -13.90
N PHE A 68 -12.61 2.19 -12.62
CA PHE A 68 -13.16 0.95 -12.07
C PHE A 68 -14.59 0.71 -12.58
N THR A 69 -14.74 0.58 -13.89
CA THR A 69 -15.97 0.24 -14.59
C THR A 69 -15.76 -1.07 -15.34
N ASN A 70 -16.83 -1.69 -15.84
CA ASN A 70 -16.73 -2.90 -16.64
C ASN A 70 -15.96 -2.60 -17.94
N SER A 71 -14.67 -2.88 -17.95
CA SER A 71 -13.77 -2.76 -19.10
C SER A 71 -13.08 -4.09 -19.34
N LEU A 72 -12.98 -4.49 -20.61
CA LEU A 72 -12.17 -5.64 -21.01
C LEU A 72 -10.67 -5.36 -20.89
N ASP A 73 -10.27 -4.08 -20.91
CA ASP A 73 -8.89 -3.61 -20.90
C ASP A 73 -8.68 -2.60 -19.76
N TYR A 74 -8.90 -3.03 -18.51
CA TYR A 74 -8.73 -2.17 -17.34
C TYR A 74 -7.27 -1.70 -17.17
N ALA A 75 -6.32 -2.63 -17.23
CA ALA A 75 -4.89 -2.34 -17.21
C ALA A 75 -4.07 -3.56 -17.65
N SER A 76 -2.82 -3.34 -18.04
CA SER A 76 -1.79 -4.38 -18.21
C SER A 76 -0.64 -4.11 -17.23
N GLY A 77 -0.01 -5.17 -16.72
CA GLY A 77 1.04 -5.01 -15.71
C GLY A 77 1.57 -6.30 -15.10
N TYR A 78 2.28 -6.14 -13.98
CA TYR A 78 2.88 -7.19 -13.18
C TYR A 78 2.37 -7.12 -11.73
N SER A 79 2.07 -8.26 -11.12
CA SER A 79 1.71 -8.33 -9.70
C SER A 79 2.91 -8.78 -8.88
N PHE A 80 3.25 -8.00 -7.85
CA PHE A 80 4.28 -8.40 -6.87
C PHE A 80 3.73 -9.34 -5.81
N GLY A 81 2.41 -9.42 -5.69
CA GLY A 81 1.74 -10.27 -4.72
C GLY A 81 0.79 -9.50 -3.81
N GLN A 82 0.25 -10.26 -2.87
CA GLN A 82 -0.71 -9.81 -1.86
C GLN A 82 -0.06 -9.95 -0.49
N PHE A 83 -0.28 -8.94 0.34
CA PHE A 83 0.37 -8.77 1.63
C PHE A 83 -0.62 -8.28 2.68
N ASP A 84 -0.25 -8.37 3.95
CA ASP A 84 -1.01 -7.85 5.07
C ASP A 84 -0.16 -6.90 5.92
N VAL A 85 -0.84 -6.07 6.72
CA VAL A 85 -0.23 -5.14 7.66
C VAL A 85 -0.88 -5.33 9.02
N GLU A 86 -0.06 -5.30 10.07
CA GLU A 86 -0.55 -5.42 11.42
C GLU A 86 -1.46 -4.23 11.78
N ASN A 87 -2.70 -4.53 12.17
CA ASN A 87 -3.67 -3.54 12.63
C ASN A 87 -4.75 -4.19 13.50
N TYR A 88 -5.33 -3.41 14.42
CA TYR A 88 -6.36 -3.90 15.33
C TYR A 88 -7.75 -3.33 14.96
N PRO A 89 -8.83 -4.14 14.97
CA PRO A 89 -8.90 -5.55 15.40
C PRO A 89 -8.64 -6.61 14.30
N ALA A 90 -8.53 -6.24 13.03
CA ALA A 90 -8.60 -7.23 11.94
C ALA A 90 -7.36 -8.13 11.81
N VAL A 91 -6.15 -7.57 11.88
CA VAL A 91 -4.89 -8.31 11.69
C VAL A 91 -3.96 -8.03 12.86
N PRO A 92 -4.16 -8.65 14.05
CA PRO A 92 -3.32 -8.39 15.23
C PRO A 92 -1.85 -8.79 15.05
N THR A 93 -1.54 -9.60 14.02
CA THR A 93 -0.17 -9.95 13.64
C THR A 93 -0.16 -10.22 12.15
N ALA A 94 0.68 -9.50 11.40
CA ALA A 94 0.88 -9.70 9.97
C ALA A 94 1.42 -11.12 9.69
N ARG A 95 0.78 -11.86 8.78
CA ARG A 95 1.22 -13.21 8.38
C ARG A 95 2.05 -13.18 7.12
N HIS A 96 1.77 -12.24 6.23
CA HIS A 96 2.44 -12.05 4.95
C HIS A 96 2.79 -10.56 4.77
N PRO A 97 3.70 -10.00 5.59
CA PRO A 97 4.10 -8.62 5.44
C PRO A 97 4.79 -8.40 4.09
N ALA A 98 4.59 -7.22 3.50
CA ALA A 98 5.35 -6.83 2.32
C ALA A 98 6.86 -6.78 2.65
N PRO A 99 7.72 -7.25 1.74
CA PRO A 99 9.17 -7.12 1.93
C PRO A 99 9.57 -5.64 1.88
N GLU A 100 10.65 -5.28 2.57
CA GLU A 100 11.22 -3.93 2.54
C GLU A 100 11.69 -3.53 1.12
N TYR A 101 12.08 -4.53 0.31
CA TYR A 101 12.52 -4.35 -1.07
C TYR A 101 11.71 -5.23 -2.01
N LEU A 102 11.24 -4.62 -3.09
CA LEU A 102 10.71 -5.31 -4.26
C LEU A 102 11.76 -5.32 -5.36
N THR A 103 11.66 -6.24 -6.32
CA THR A 103 12.60 -6.31 -7.46
C THR A 103 11.87 -5.94 -8.74
N MET A 104 12.34 -4.90 -9.43
CA MET A 104 11.75 -4.50 -10.71
C MET A 104 11.81 -5.67 -11.70
N PRO A 105 10.70 -6.05 -12.36
CA PRO A 105 10.73 -7.15 -13.31
C PRO A 105 11.72 -6.88 -14.44
N ASP A 106 12.44 -7.93 -14.84
CA ASP A 106 13.29 -7.91 -16.01
C ASP A 106 12.48 -8.31 -17.25
N PHE A 107 11.94 -7.30 -17.93
CA PHE A 107 11.10 -7.48 -19.12
C PHE A 107 11.87 -7.95 -20.37
N SER A 108 13.20 -8.08 -20.30
CA SER A 108 13.97 -8.75 -21.36
C SER A 108 13.71 -10.27 -21.39
N LYS A 109 13.23 -10.82 -20.27
CA LYS A 109 12.85 -12.22 -20.13
C LYS A 109 11.35 -12.37 -20.34
N SER A 110 10.96 -13.48 -20.95
CA SER A 110 9.54 -13.85 -20.96
C SER A 110 9.09 -14.12 -19.53
N LEU A 111 8.10 -13.36 -19.06
CA LEU A 111 7.45 -13.56 -17.76
C LEU A 111 6.29 -14.56 -17.83
N GLY A 112 6.13 -15.25 -18.98
CA GLY A 112 4.98 -16.13 -19.28
C GLY A 112 3.80 -15.40 -19.92
N GLY A 113 2.83 -16.15 -20.47
CA GLY A 113 1.63 -15.63 -21.14
C GLY A 113 1.67 -15.69 -22.68
N TRP A 114 0.56 -15.28 -23.31
CA TRP A 114 0.38 -15.22 -24.76
C TRP A 114 0.58 -13.79 -25.24
N GLY A 115 1.81 -13.43 -25.63
CA GLY A 115 2.12 -12.11 -26.14
C GLY A 115 3.63 -11.87 -26.28
N THR A 116 4.00 -11.06 -27.27
CA THR A 116 5.35 -10.50 -27.39
C THR A 116 5.29 -9.06 -26.93
N GLY A 117 5.84 -8.77 -25.76
CA GLY A 117 5.86 -7.40 -25.23
C GLY A 117 6.56 -6.42 -26.18
N ALA A 118 6.25 -5.13 -26.07
CA ALA A 118 6.95 -4.10 -26.82
C ALA A 118 8.37 -3.90 -26.27
N SER A 119 9.36 -3.73 -27.16
CA SER A 119 10.70 -3.30 -26.76
C SER A 119 10.71 -1.80 -26.50
N VAL A 120 10.94 -1.41 -25.25
CA VAL A 120 10.92 -0.01 -24.80
C VAL A 120 12.13 0.30 -23.93
N SER A 121 12.56 1.57 -23.92
CA SER A 121 13.59 2.09 -23.02
C SER A 121 13.10 3.39 -22.39
N ASN A 122 13.50 3.65 -21.15
CA ASN A 122 13.07 4.85 -20.40
C ASN A 122 11.54 5.03 -20.34
N ALA A 123 10.81 3.92 -20.22
CA ALA A 123 9.35 3.90 -20.15
C ALA A 123 8.85 4.23 -18.74
N THR A 124 7.66 4.82 -18.66
CA THR A 124 6.99 5.11 -17.40
C THR A 124 6.07 3.96 -17.03
N PHE A 125 6.20 3.49 -15.80
CA PHE A 125 5.33 2.49 -15.19
C PHE A 125 4.64 3.09 -13.97
N TYR A 126 3.51 2.52 -13.58
CA TYR A 126 2.67 3.02 -12.51
C TYR A 126 2.61 1.98 -11.40
N LEU A 127 3.26 2.26 -10.28
CA LEU A 127 3.14 1.43 -9.09
C LEU A 127 1.85 1.79 -8.36
N ALA A 128 1.04 0.79 -8.05
CA ALA A 128 -0.25 0.96 -7.39
C ALA A 128 -0.40 -0.05 -6.25
N VAL A 129 -1.18 0.33 -5.26
CA VAL A 129 -1.64 -0.55 -4.19
C VAL A 129 -3.16 -0.55 -4.19
N ILE A 130 -3.76 -1.75 -4.22
CA ILE A 130 -5.19 -1.94 -3.98
C ILE A 130 -5.32 -2.55 -2.60
N GLU A 131 -6.02 -1.87 -1.71
CA GLU A 131 -6.21 -2.28 -0.32
C GLU A 131 -7.67 -2.63 -0.05
N GLU A 132 -7.90 -3.80 0.52
CA GLU A 132 -9.18 -4.24 1.03
C GLU A 132 -9.29 -3.83 2.51
N TYR A 133 -10.35 -3.10 2.83
CA TYR A 133 -10.56 -2.58 4.17
C TYR A 133 -12.05 -2.59 4.54
N GLY A 134 -12.30 -2.55 5.84
CA GLY A 134 -13.63 -2.36 6.41
C GLY A 134 -13.62 -1.18 7.35
N ASN A 135 -14.60 -0.29 7.23
CA ASN A 135 -14.89 0.71 8.25
C ASN A 135 -16.21 0.31 8.94
N GLY A 136 -16.39 0.74 10.20
CA GLY A 136 -17.58 0.38 11.00
C GLY A 136 -18.93 0.83 10.41
N THR A 137 -18.94 1.49 9.26
CA THR A 137 -20.13 1.82 8.47
C THR A 137 -20.45 0.71 7.48
N VAL A 138 -21.26 -0.25 7.92
CA VAL A 138 -21.92 -1.19 7.01
C VAL A 138 -22.82 -0.39 6.06
N ARG A 139 -22.61 -0.47 4.76
CA ARG A 139 -23.64 -0.13 3.76
C ARG A 139 -23.78 -1.32 2.83
N GLU A 140 -24.97 -1.93 2.91
CA GLU A 140 -25.49 -2.94 2.00
C GLU A 140 -25.52 -2.45 0.55
#